data_AF-A0A2V5MYF9-F1
#
_entry.id   AF-A0A2V5MYF9-F1
#
_cell.length_a   1.000
_cell.length_b   1.000
_cell.length_c   1.000
_cell.angle_alpha   90.00
_cell.angle_beta   90.00
_cell.angle_gamma   90.00
#
_symmetry.space_group_name_H-M   'P 1'
#
loop_
_entity.id
_entity.type
_entity.pdbx_description
1 polymer ?
#
loop_
_entity_poly.entity_id
_entity_poly.type
_entity_poly.pdbx_seq_one_letter_code
_entity_poly.pdbx_strand_id
1 'polypeptide(L)'
;MRIVCPTVKAFILVLIETAFLVAGSCLAATPEPYSHTHKPVLHGRHWVAITGKPLGATAGAKMFERGGNAVDAACAMLAVVCTMYDELAWGGEAQALIYNPNTKKVVAINALGV
;
A
#
# COMPACT_ATOMS: atom_id res chain seq x y z
N MET A 1 45.92 41.63 -13.19
CA MET A 1 45.48 41.31 -14.56
C MET A 1 44.68 40.00 -14.50
N ARG A 2 43.36 40.08 -14.35
CA ARG A 2 42.47 38.94 -14.09
C ARG A 2 42.09 38.27 -15.41
N ILE A 3 42.87 37.30 -15.87
CA ILE A 3 42.49 36.39 -16.96
C ILE A 3 41.65 35.27 -16.33
N VAL A 4 40.41 35.59 -15.97
CA VAL A 4 39.43 34.52 -15.68
C VAL A 4 39.04 33.94 -17.02
N CYS A 5 39.49 32.71 -17.27
CA CYS A 5 39.29 31.94 -18.49
C CYS A 5 37.82 32.05 -18.99
N PRO A 6 37.57 32.40 -20.26
CA PRO A 6 36.21 32.57 -20.79
C PRO A 6 35.38 31.28 -20.68
N THR A 7 36.03 30.11 -20.69
CA THR A 7 35.42 28.79 -20.49
C THR A 7 34.87 28.60 -19.08
N VAL A 8 35.48 29.20 -18.04
CA VAL A 8 35.01 29.09 -16.65
C VAL A 8 33.80 30.00 -16.40
N LYS A 9 33.78 31.19 -17.03
CA LYS A 9 32.59 32.07 -17.00
C LYS A 9 31.38 31.44 -17.71
N ALA A 10 31.60 30.76 -18.85
CA ALA A 10 30.56 30.05 -19.57
C ALA A 10 29.99 28.87 -18.77
N PHE A 11 30.84 28.11 -18.07
CA PHE A 11 30.40 27.01 -17.20
C PHE A 11 29.56 27.49 -16.02
N ILE A 12 29.96 28.60 -15.39
CA ILE A 12 29.20 29.19 -14.27
C ILE A 12 27.85 29.73 -14.75
N LEU A 13 27.77 30.35 -15.93
CA LEU A 13 26.49 30.82 -16.49
C LEU A 13 25.53 29.67 -16.82
N VAL A 14 26.02 28.58 -17.42
CA VAL A 14 25.18 27.39 -17.72
C VAL A 14 24.68 26.73 -16.44
N LEU A 15 25.50 26.69 -15.38
CA LEU A 15 25.07 26.17 -14.08
C LEU A 15 24.02 27.06 -13.40
N ILE A 16 24.11 28.38 -13.57
CA ILE A 16 23.11 29.32 -13.03
C ILE A 16 21.79 29.24 -13.80
N GLU A 17 21.82 29.13 -15.14
CA GLU A 17 20.62 28.99 -15.97
C GLU A 17 19.91 27.66 -15.72
N THR A 18 20.66 26.55 -15.59
CA THR A 18 20.08 25.24 -15.25
C THR A 18 19.52 25.21 -13.83
N ALA A 19 20.16 25.87 -12.87
CA ALA A 19 19.62 26.01 -11.51
C ALA A 19 18.31 26.83 -11.47
N PHE A 20 18.21 27.89 -12.28
CA PHE A 20 16.98 28.69 -12.41
C PHE A 20 15.83 27.89 -13.06
N LEU A 21 16.14 27.06 -14.05
CA LEU A 21 15.15 26.19 -14.70
C LEU A 21 14.63 25.09 -13.76
N VAL A 22 15.50 24.53 -12.91
CA VAL A 22 15.15 23.51 -11.90
C VAL A 22 14.39 24.11 -10.72
N ALA A 23 14.70 25.35 -10.32
CA ALA A 23 13.95 26.05 -9.28
C ALA A 23 12.52 26.44 -9.74
N GLY A 24 12.35 26.78 -11.03
CA GLY A 24 11.05 27.13 -11.62
C GLY A 24 10.07 25.94 -11.70
N SER A 25 10.55 24.73 -11.93
CA SER A 25 9.71 23.53 -12.03
C SER A 25 9.17 23.06 -10.68
N CYS A 26 9.84 23.38 -9.57
CA CYS A 26 9.34 23.10 -8.22
C CYS A 26 8.09 23.92 -7.86
N LEU A 27 7.88 25.10 -8.47
CA LEU A 27 6.73 25.96 -8.20
C LEU A 27 5.45 25.50 -8.93
N ALA A 28 5.57 24.58 -9.90
CA ALA A 28 4.46 24.00 -10.65
C ALA A 28 3.94 22.68 -10.07
N ALA A 29 4.44 22.25 -8.90
CA ALA A 29 3.88 21.13 -8.15
C ALA A 29 2.57 21.58 -7.47
N THR A 30 1.56 21.91 -8.26
CA THR A 30 0.19 21.95 -7.75
C THR A 30 -0.13 20.55 -7.21
N PRO A 31 -0.65 20.42 -5.98
CA PRO A 31 -1.11 19.13 -5.50
C PRO A 31 -2.11 18.59 -6.52
N GLU A 32 -1.80 17.43 -7.12
CA GLU A 32 -2.74 16.68 -7.95
C GLU A 32 -4.08 16.66 -7.21
N PRO A 33 -5.15 17.26 -7.77
CA PRO A 33 -6.45 17.26 -7.12
C PRO A 33 -6.84 15.80 -6.95
N TYR A 34 -6.78 15.34 -5.69
CA TYR A 34 -7.03 14.00 -5.22
C TYR A 34 -7.97 13.24 -6.17
N SER A 35 -7.39 12.35 -6.98
CA SER A 35 -8.12 11.42 -7.83
C SER A 35 -9.19 10.78 -6.97
N HIS A 36 -10.45 11.12 -7.21
CA HIS A 36 -11.55 10.66 -6.39
C HIS A 36 -11.53 9.13 -6.39
N THR A 37 -11.24 8.51 -5.23
CA THR A 37 -11.18 7.05 -5.16
C THR A 37 -12.56 6.49 -5.52
N HIS A 38 -12.61 5.61 -6.51
CA HIS A 38 -13.84 4.91 -6.91
C HIS A 38 -14.29 3.89 -5.84
N LYS A 39 -13.43 3.60 -4.85
CA LYS A 39 -13.74 2.71 -3.72
C LYS A 39 -14.23 3.55 -2.54
N PRO A 40 -15.47 3.37 -2.05
CA PRO A 40 -15.97 4.11 -0.89
C PRO A 40 -15.14 3.81 0.35
N VAL A 41 -14.90 4.82 1.18
CA VAL A 41 -14.18 4.66 2.46
C VAL A 41 -15.07 3.87 3.43
N LEU A 42 -14.56 2.72 3.88
CA LEU A 42 -15.25 1.89 4.87
C LEU A 42 -14.83 2.33 6.27
N HIS A 43 -15.82 2.62 7.11
CA HIS A 43 -15.63 2.98 8.51
C HIS A 43 -16.13 1.84 9.39
N GLY A 44 -15.27 1.29 10.24
CA GLY A 44 -15.65 0.31 11.25
C GLY A 44 -15.30 0.81 12.65
N ARG A 45 -16.27 0.74 13.58
CA ARG A 45 -16.03 1.06 15.00
C ARG A 45 -15.46 -0.12 15.79
N HIS A 46 -15.82 -1.34 15.41
CA HIS A 46 -15.46 -2.57 16.13
C HIS A 46 -14.54 -3.46 15.30
N TRP A 47 -14.82 -3.59 14.01
CA TRP A 47 -14.06 -4.43 13.08
C TRP A 47 -14.26 -3.94 11.66
N VAL A 48 -13.35 -4.34 10.78
CA VAL A 48 -13.42 -4.15 9.33
C VAL A 48 -12.92 -5.42 8.65
N ALA A 49 -13.63 -5.89 7.64
CA ALA A 49 -13.32 -7.08 6.86
C ALA A 49 -13.27 -6.69 5.37
N ILE A 50 -12.12 -6.85 4.72
CA ILE A 50 -11.92 -6.46 3.32
C ILE A 50 -11.23 -7.59 2.55
N THR A 51 -11.79 -7.95 1.40
CA THR A 51 -11.23 -8.92 0.45
C THR A 51 -11.53 -8.48 -0.98
N GLY A 52 -10.81 -9.05 -1.96
CA GLY A 52 -11.09 -8.80 -3.39
C GLY A 52 -12.44 -9.35 -3.86
N LYS A 53 -13.07 -10.24 -3.08
CA LYS A 53 -14.35 -10.88 -3.40
C LYS A 53 -15.39 -10.63 -2.30
N PRO A 54 -16.62 -10.22 -2.64
CA PRO A 54 -17.62 -9.83 -1.64
C PRO A 54 -18.00 -10.97 -0.69
N LEU A 55 -18.11 -12.20 -1.20
CA LEU A 55 -18.43 -13.38 -0.39
C LEU A 55 -17.36 -13.70 0.67
N GLY A 56 -16.08 -13.43 0.38
CA GLY A 56 -15.00 -13.52 1.37
C GLY A 56 -15.19 -12.50 2.50
N ALA A 57 -15.48 -11.25 2.16
CA ALA A 57 -15.72 -10.18 3.13
C ALA A 57 -16.94 -10.49 4.02
N THR A 58 -18.01 -11.04 3.43
CA THR A 58 -19.18 -11.52 4.18
C THR A 58 -18.81 -12.66 5.15
N ALA A 59 -17.96 -13.60 4.75
CA ALA A 59 -17.52 -14.69 5.62
C ALA A 59 -16.74 -14.17 6.83
N GLY A 60 -15.81 -13.24 6.62
CA GLY A 60 -15.08 -12.59 7.73
C GLY A 60 -15.99 -11.76 8.63
N ALA A 61 -16.94 -11.00 8.05
CA ALA A 61 -17.95 -10.28 8.82
C ALA A 61 -18.76 -11.21 9.73
N LYS A 62 -19.20 -12.37 9.20
CA LYS A 62 -19.90 -13.39 10.01
C LYS A 62 -19.04 -13.95 11.14
N MET A 63 -17.72 -14.07 10.98
CA MET A 63 -16.83 -14.47 12.08
C MET A 63 -16.73 -13.40 13.16
N PHE A 64 -16.62 -12.14 12.77
CA PHE A 64 -16.65 -11.04 13.73
C PHE A 64 -17.99 -10.94 14.48
N GLU A 65 -19.12 -11.14 13.79
CA GLU A 65 -20.45 -11.20 14.41
C GLU A 65 -20.57 -12.33 15.46
N ARG A 66 -19.84 -13.42 15.28
CA ARG A 66 -19.78 -14.54 16.24
C ARG A 66 -18.79 -14.33 17.38
N GLY A 67 -18.14 -13.16 17.45
CA GLY A 67 -17.12 -12.86 18.46
C GLY A 67 -15.75 -13.49 18.17
N GLY A 68 -15.52 -13.95 16.93
CA GLY A 68 -14.22 -14.43 16.48
C GLY A 68 -13.18 -13.31 16.38
N ASN A 69 -11.91 -13.68 16.38
CA ASN A 69 -10.80 -12.73 16.28
C ASN A 69 -10.44 -12.43 14.81
N ALA A 70 -9.48 -11.52 14.59
CA ALA A 70 -9.03 -11.14 13.24
C ALA A 70 -8.39 -12.29 12.44
N VAL A 71 -7.73 -13.24 13.11
CA VAL A 71 -7.14 -14.43 12.47
C VAL A 71 -8.24 -15.40 12.05
N ASP A 72 -9.24 -15.65 12.89
CA ASP A 72 -10.39 -16.50 12.57
C ASP A 72 -11.16 -15.95 11.35
N ALA A 73 -11.37 -14.63 11.33
CA ALA A 73 -11.99 -13.94 10.21
C ALA A 73 -11.17 -14.09 8.92
N ALA A 74 -9.85 -13.92 8.97
CA ALA A 74 -8.96 -14.09 7.83
C ALA A 74 -8.93 -15.54 7.31
N CYS A 75 -8.92 -16.53 8.21
CA CYS A 75 -9.00 -17.95 7.84
C CYS A 75 -10.33 -18.27 7.15
N ALA A 76 -11.46 -17.77 7.66
CA ALA A 76 -12.77 -17.95 7.04
C ALA A 76 -12.87 -17.24 5.67
N MET A 77 -12.30 -16.04 5.55
CA MET A 77 -12.20 -15.32 4.28
C MET A 77 -11.46 -16.14 3.22
N LEU A 78 -10.27 -16.66 3.56
CA LEU A 78 -9.47 -17.49 2.65
C LEU A 78 -10.19 -18.78 2.31
N ALA A 79 -10.78 -19.47 3.29
CA ALA A 79 -11.51 -20.72 3.07
C ALA A 79 -12.64 -20.56 2.05
N VAL A 80 -13.39 -19.47 2.14
CA VAL A 80 -14.48 -19.17 1.20
C VAL A 80 -13.93 -18.77 -0.16
N VAL A 81 -12.93 -17.88 -0.21
CA VAL A 81 -12.35 -17.42 -1.48
C VAL A 81 -11.64 -18.53 -2.25
N CYS A 82 -10.96 -19.47 -1.58
CA CYS A 82 -10.32 -20.63 -2.21
C CYS A 82 -11.30 -21.66 -2.79
N THR A 83 -12.61 -21.54 -2.51
CA THR A 83 -13.65 -22.37 -3.13
C THR A 83 -14.31 -21.70 -4.33
N MET A 84 -13.99 -20.43 -4.58
CA MET A 84 -14.38 -19.73 -5.80
C MET A 84 -13.38 -20.12 -6.88
N TYR A 85 -13.84 -20.79 -7.93
CA TYR A 85 -12.99 -21.32 -9.00
C TYR A 85 -12.44 -20.20 -9.91
N ASP A 86 -11.55 -19.35 -9.40
CA ASP A 86 -10.94 -18.25 -10.15
C ASP A 86 -9.42 -18.16 -10.02
N GLU A 87 -8.91 -17.67 -8.88
CA GLU A 87 -7.56 -17.15 -8.70
C GLU A 87 -6.87 -17.72 -7.46
N LEU A 88 -7.62 -18.02 -6.38
CA LEU A 88 -7.08 -18.57 -5.14
C LEU A 88 -7.42 -20.05 -5.01
N ALA A 89 -6.46 -20.83 -4.52
CA ALA A 89 -6.63 -22.26 -4.29
C ALA A 89 -5.91 -22.69 -3.00
N TRP A 90 -6.31 -23.83 -2.46
CA TRP A 90 -5.76 -24.40 -1.22
C TRP A 90 -4.28 -24.81 -1.31
N GLY A 91 -3.78 -25.09 -2.52
CA GLY A 91 -2.40 -25.53 -2.75
C GLY A 91 -1.42 -24.42 -3.12
N GLY A 92 -1.84 -23.15 -3.02
CA GLY A 92 -0.99 -22.00 -3.31
C GLY A 92 -0.07 -21.62 -2.15
N GLU A 93 0.48 -20.42 -2.24
CA GLU A 93 1.35 -19.84 -1.21
C GLU A 93 0.60 -18.77 -0.43
N ALA A 94 0.93 -18.61 0.85
CA ALA A 94 0.29 -17.63 1.70
C ALA A 94 1.34 -16.84 2.51
N GLN A 95 1.18 -15.52 2.51
CA GLN A 95 1.96 -14.63 3.35
C GLN A 95 0.99 -13.88 4.26
N ALA A 96 1.29 -13.86 5.55
CA ALA A 96 0.45 -13.19 6.53
C ALA A 96 1.29 -12.33 7.48
N LEU A 97 0.78 -11.15 7.80
CA LEU A 97 1.29 -10.28 8.85
C LEU A 97 0.20 -10.13 9.91
N ILE A 98 0.54 -10.48 11.14
CA ILE A 98 -0.40 -10.50 12.25
C ILE A 98 0.18 -9.63 13.36
N TYR A 99 -0.54 -8.57 13.73
CA TYR A 99 -0.22 -7.81 14.92
C TYR A 99 -0.95 -8.39 16.13
N ASN A 100 -0.21 -8.79 17.16
CA ASN A 100 -0.80 -9.24 18.42
C ASN A 100 -0.80 -8.07 19.42
N PRO A 101 -1.98 -7.56 19.82
CA PRO A 101 -2.08 -6.43 20.74
C PRO A 101 -1.62 -6.76 22.17
N ASN A 102 -1.70 -8.04 22.58
CA ASN A 102 -1.29 -8.46 23.93
C ASN A 102 0.22 -8.42 24.09
N THR A 103 0.95 -8.90 23.07
CA THR A 103 2.42 -8.90 23.09
C THR A 103 3.03 -7.67 22.43
N LYS A 104 2.22 -6.86 21.73
CA LYS A 104 2.63 -5.71 20.91
C LYS A 104 3.69 -6.09 19.86
N LYS A 105 3.60 -7.31 19.33
CA LYS A 105 4.53 -7.84 18.33
C LYS A 105 3.83 -8.05 17.01
N VAL A 106 4.54 -7.79 15.92
CA VAL A 106 4.12 -8.20 14.57
C VAL A 106 4.79 -9.54 14.27
N VAL A 107 3.98 -10.52 13.89
CA VAL A 107 4.42 -11.84 13.46
C VAL A 107 4.20 -11.94 11.96
N ALA A 108 5.26 -12.28 11.23
CA ALA A 108 5.19 -12.60 9.82
C ALA A 108 5.19 -14.12 9.66
N ILE A 109 4.23 -14.65 8.90
CA ILE A 109 4.18 -16.05 8.50
C ILE A 109 4.59 -16.11 7.04
N ASN A 110 5.73 -16.77 6.79
CA ASN A 110 6.18 -17.11 5.46
C ASN A 110 5.75 -18.56 5.16
N ALA A 111 4.71 -18.72 4.35
CA ALA A 111 4.30 -20.01 3.81
C ALA A 111 4.47 -20.04 2.28
N LEU A 112 5.63 -19.57 1.80
CA LEU A 112 6.11 -19.83 0.46
C LEU A 112 6.66 -21.26 0.38
N GLY A 113 6.38 -21.97 -0.71
CA GLY A 113 6.97 -23.28 -0.99
C GLY A 113 8.42 -23.13 -1.44
N VAL A 114 9.27 -24.13 -1.17
CA VAL A 114 10.63 -24.21 -1.72
C VAL A 114 10.68 -25.01 -3.02
#